data_AF-A0A2R6PWE1-F1
#
_entry.id   AF-A0A2R6PWE1-F1
#
_cell.length_a   1.000
_cell.length_b   1.000
_cell.length_c   1.000
_cell.angle_alpha   90.00
_cell.angle_beta   90.00
_cell.angle_gamma   90.00
#
_symmetry.space_group_name_H-M   'P 1'
#
loop_
_entity.id
_entity.type
_entity.pdbx_description
1 polymer ?
#
loop_
_entity_poly.entity_id
_entity_poly.type
_entity_poly.pdbx_seq_one_letter_code
_entity_poly.pdbx_strand_id
1 'polypeptide(L)'
;MNIEMGKIGEHVADWEHFTLRLSNFTGELWNVYFSEHSGGEWLDTCNLEFIDWNKPIVYSSKHGHASFPHPGSYIQGSSKLGIGMRNDTARSKYYIDSSTRYQIIAAEYLGVGVVTEPDWLQYMREWGPTIVDDVRSELDKIISHFPIFLRFSAETLFELFPTEIYGEEGLTGPKEKDNWIGDERS
;
A
#
# COMPACT_ATOMS: atom_id res chain seq x y z
N MET A 1 -19.43 6.40 12.60
CA MET A 1 -19.74 7.50 11.66
C MET A 1 -18.75 7.37 10.52
N ASN A 2 -19.22 7.37 9.27
CA ASN A 2 -18.33 7.38 8.10
C ASN A 2 -18.42 8.76 7.46
N ILE A 3 -17.29 9.32 7.06
CA ILE A 3 -17.21 10.60 6.34
C ILE A 3 -16.56 10.30 5.00
N GLU A 4 -17.20 10.72 3.91
CA GLU A 4 -16.61 10.61 2.58
C GLU A 4 -15.45 11.60 2.46
N MET A 5 -14.29 11.13 1.97
CA MET A 5 -13.09 11.96 1.81
C MET A 5 -13.09 12.77 0.50
N GLY A 6 -14.11 12.61 -0.35
CA GLY A 6 -14.15 13.28 -1.65
C GLY A 6 -12.91 12.92 -2.46
N LYS A 7 -12.15 13.94 -2.86
CA LYS A 7 -10.88 13.80 -3.61
C LYS A 7 -9.63 13.80 -2.73
N ILE A 8 -9.78 13.94 -1.41
CA ILE A 8 -8.64 14.04 -0.51
C ILE A 8 -7.84 12.73 -0.52
N GLY A 9 -6.54 12.83 -0.71
CA GLY A 9 -5.62 11.70 -0.80
C GLY A 9 -5.70 10.94 -2.13
N GLU A 10 -6.47 11.40 -3.12
CA GLU A 10 -6.31 10.90 -4.49
C GLU A 10 -4.96 11.37 -5.03
N HIS A 11 -4.16 10.43 -5.53
CA HIS A 11 -2.90 10.74 -6.19
C HIS A 11 -2.73 9.89 -7.44
N VAL A 12 -1.96 10.42 -8.38
CA VAL A 12 -1.70 9.74 -9.65
C VAL A 12 -0.51 8.81 -9.47
N ALA A 13 -0.77 7.53 -9.76
CA ALA A 13 0.15 6.42 -9.63
C ALA A 13 0.63 6.15 -8.20
N ASP A 14 0.99 4.89 -7.95
CA ASP A 14 1.73 4.48 -6.77
C ASP A 14 2.47 3.16 -7.03
N TRP A 15 3.39 2.84 -6.14
CA TRP A 15 4.16 1.60 -6.12
C TRP A 15 3.84 0.81 -4.87
N GLU A 16 3.14 -0.31 -5.04
CA GLU A 16 2.85 -1.24 -3.94
C GLU A 16 3.55 -2.57 -4.16
N HIS A 17 3.75 -3.33 -3.08
CA HIS A 17 4.42 -4.62 -3.16
C HIS A 17 3.87 -5.63 -2.17
N PHE A 18 4.06 -6.90 -2.48
CA PHE A 18 3.92 -7.99 -1.53
C PHE A 18 5.13 -8.90 -1.69
N THR A 19 5.58 -9.47 -0.58
CA THR A 19 6.83 -10.24 -0.55
C THR A 19 6.53 -11.68 -0.18
N LEU A 20 7.00 -12.63 -1.00
CA LEU A 20 6.88 -14.05 -0.72
C LEU A 20 8.18 -14.54 -0.04
N ARG A 21 8.06 -15.21 1.10
CA ARG A 21 9.19 -15.90 1.75
C ARG A 21 9.12 -17.40 1.45
N LEU A 22 10.16 -17.90 0.79
CA LEU A 22 10.25 -19.28 0.32
C LEU A 22 11.40 -20.02 1.02
N SER A 23 11.19 -21.30 1.31
CA SER A 23 12.25 -22.22 1.74
C SER A 23 13.24 -22.50 0.61
N ASN A 24 14.52 -22.16 0.81
CA ASN A 24 15.57 -22.50 -0.15
C ASN A 24 15.84 -24.01 -0.28
N PHE A 25 15.30 -24.84 0.64
CA PHE A 25 15.49 -26.30 0.62
C PHE A 25 14.30 -27.03 0.01
N THR A 26 13.07 -26.58 0.30
CA THR A 26 11.84 -27.28 -0.09
C THR A 26 11.06 -26.54 -1.18
N GLY A 27 11.33 -25.26 -1.41
CA GLY A 27 10.56 -24.40 -2.30
C GLY A 27 9.17 -24.02 -1.77
N GLU A 28 8.86 -24.38 -0.53
CA GLU A 28 7.57 -24.08 0.09
C GLU A 28 7.48 -22.60 0.50
N LEU A 29 6.31 -22.02 0.32
CA LEU A 29 5.96 -20.71 0.86
C LEU A 29 5.81 -20.81 2.38
N TRP A 30 6.47 -19.92 3.10
CA TRP A 30 6.40 -19.84 4.57
C TRP A 30 5.50 -18.69 5.02
N ASN A 31 5.72 -17.51 4.45
CA ASN A 31 5.05 -16.29 4.86
C ASN A 31 4.87 -15.36 3.66
N VAL A 32 3.90 -14.46 3.75
CA VAL A 32 3.69 -13.37 2.79
C VAL A 32 3.61 -12.04 3.54
N TYR A 33 4.35 -11.05 3.06
CA TYR A 33 4.25 -9.67 3.52
C TYR A 33 3.26 -8.91 2.65
N PHE A 34 2.34 -8.19 3.27
CA PHE A 34 1.37 -7.33 2.60
C PHE A 34 1.71 -5.87 2.90
N SER A 35 2.09 -5.07 1.88
CA SER A 35 2.35 -3.64 2.08
C SER A 35 1.08 -2.86 2.32
N GLU A 36 1.11 -1.99 3.33
CA GLU A 36 0.04 -1.08 3.67
C GLU A 36 0.62 0.33 3.79
N HIS A 37 0.74 1.03 2.66
CA HIS A 37 1.37 2.35 2.60
C HIS A 37 2.80 2.30 3.17
N SER A 38 3.05 3.05 4.25
CA SER A 38 4.35 3.12 4.94
C SER A 38 4.63 1.88 5.81
N GLY A 39 3.72 0.91 5.92
CA GLY A 39 3.79 -0.25 6.81
C GLY A 39 3.41 -1.58 6.14
N GLY A 40 2.89 -2.52 6.93
CA GLY A 40 2.42 -3.82 6.48
C GLY A 40 2.59 -4.92 7.52
N GLU A 41 2.20 -6.13 7.17
CA GLU A 41 2.21 -7.28 8.06
C GLU A 41 2.74 -8.55 7.35
N TRP A 42 3.53 -9.34 8.08
CA TRP A 42 3.89 -10.70 7.69
C TRP A 42 2.87 -11.69 8.21
N LEU A 43 2.38 -12.57 7.34
CA LEU A 43 1.46 -13.63 7.71
C LEU A 43 1.97 -14.99 7.27
N ASP A 44 1.88 -15.95 8.18
CA ASP A 44 2.14 -17.36 7.89
C ASP A 44 1.15 -17.92 6.88
N THR A 45 1.61 -18.86 6.07
CA THR A 45 0.78 -19.51 5.04
C THR A 45 -0.53 -20.11 5.54
N CYS A 46 -0.59 -20.55 6.80
CA CYS A 46 -1.82 -21.09 7.39
C CYS A 46 -2.92 -20.04 7.58
N ASN A 47 -2.56 -18.75 7.55
CA ASN A 47 -3.47 -17.62 7.64
C ASN A 47 -3.77 -17.00 6.27
N LEU A 48 -3.36 -17.61 5.15
CA LEU A 48 -3.58 -17.06 3.81
C LEU A 48 -4.76 -17.71 3.11
N GLU A 49 -5.39 -16.96 2.21
CA GLU A 49 -6.33 -17.49 1.23
C GLU A 49 -5.62 -17.82 -0.09
N PHE A 50 -6.08 -18.85 -0.78
CA PHE A 50 -5.52 -19.31 -2.05
C PHE A 50 -6.61 -19.38 -3.11
N ILE A 51 -6.35 -18.83 -4.31
CA ILE A 51 -7.30 -18.88 -5.43
C ILE A 51 -7.21 -20.21 -6.19
N ASP A 52 -6.01 -20.78 -6.25
CA ASP A 52 -5.72 -22.05 -6.88
C ASP A 52 -4.44 -22.62 -6.26
N TRP A 53 -4.48 -23.86 -5.76
CA TRP A 53 -3.40 -24.61 -5.11
C TRP A 53 -2.35 -23.77 -4.34
N ASN A 54 -1.35 -23.25 -5.04
CA ASN A 54 -0.18 -22.57 -4.49
C ASN A 54 -0.14 -21.05 -4.74
N LYS A 55 -1.25 -20.46 -5.22
CA LYS A 55 -1.36 -19.04 -5.53
C LYS A 55 -2.09 -18.31 -4.40
N PRO A 56 -1.38 -17.63 -3.48
CA PRO A 56 -2.01 -16.83 -2.45
C PRO A 56 -2.78 -15.66 -3.10
N ILE A 57 -3.85 -15.24 -2.45
CA ILE A 57 -4.65 -14.09 -2.85
C ILE A 57 -4.10 -12.85 -2.18
N VAL A 58 -3.99 -11.76 -2.94
CA VAL A 58 -3.73 -10.43 -2.42
C VAL A 58 -4.94 -9.57 -2.76
N TYR A 59 -5.59 -9.02 -1.73
CA TYR A 59 -6.73 -8.12 -1.91
C TYR A 59 -6.26 -6.66 -1.86
N SER A 60 -6.46 -5.92 -2.94
CA SER A 60 -6.19 -4.48 -2.93
C SER A 60 -7.38 -3.70 -2.36
N SER A 61 -7.09 -2.67 -1.57
CA SER A 61 -8.08 -1.78 -0.98
C SER A 61 -8.93 -1.07 -2.05
N LYS A 62 -10.24 -0.96 -1.80
CA LYS A 62 -11.14 -0.19 -2.65
C LYS A 62 -10.84 1.30 -2.53
N HIS A 63 -10.57 1.96 -3.67
CA HIS A 63 -10.14 3.36 -3.76
C HIS A 63 -8.77 3.66 -3.13
N GLY A 64 -8.09 2.64 -2.59
CA GLY A 64 -6.70 2.72 -2.19
C GLY A 64 -5.86 1.77 -3.02
N HIS A 65 -4.68 1.46 -2.50
CA HIS A 65 -3.72 0.57 -3.17
C HIS A 65 -3.06 -0.43 -2.21
N ALA A 66 -3.15 -0.20 -0.89
CA ALA A 66 -2.74 -1.13 0.16
C ALA A 66 -3.26 -2.56 -0.05
N SER A 67 -2.42 -3.52 0.34
CA SER A 67 -2.62 -4.95 0.15
C SER A 67 -3.06 -5.62 1.45
N PHE A 68 -4.03 -6.52 1.37
CA PHE A 68 -4.55 -7.26 2.52
C PHE A 68 -4.69 -8.76 2.21
N PRO A 69 -4.56 -9.62 3.24
CA PRO A 69 -4.66 -11.09 3.11
C PRO A 69 -6.09 -11.61 2.96
N HIS A 70 -7.09 -10.86 3.43
CA HIS A 70 -8.49 -11.29 3.50
C HIS A 70 -9.45 -10.21 2.99
N PRO A 71 -10.66 -10.59 2.57
CA PRO A 71 -11.75 -9.65 2.39
C PRO A 71 -12.22 -9.11 3.75
N GLY A 72 -12.49 -7.81 3.84
CA GLY A 72 -12.91 -7.19 5.07
C GLY A 72 -12.91 -5.67 5.03
N SER A 73 -13.06 -5.08 6.22
CA SER A 73 -12.92 -3.66 6.44
C SER A 73 -11.82 -3.44 7.47
N TYR A 74 -10.74 -2.80 7.03
CA TYR A 74 -9.57 -2.49 7.83
C TYR A 74 -9.56 -1.01 8.15
N ILE A 75 -9.20 -0.65 9.39
CA ILE A 75 -9.07 0.76 9.80
C ILE A 75 -7.60 1.02 10.04
N GLN A 76 -7.03 1.91 9.24
CA GLN A 76 -5.65 2.36 9.36
C GLN A 76 -5.63 3.75 10.02
N GLY A 77 -5.19 3.82 11.26
CA GLY A 77 -5.17 5.04 12.05
C GLY A 77 -5.08 4.77 13.54
N SER A 78 -5.50 5.73 14.36
CA SER A 78 -5.39 5.66 15.80
C SER A 78 -6.34 4.61 16.40
N SER A 79 -5.79 3.46 16.79
CA SER A 79 -6.53 2.40 17.49
C SER A 79 -7.13 2.87 18.81
N LYS A 80 -6.47 3.84 19.46
CA LYS A 80 -6.93 4.48 20.70
C LYS A 80 -8.18 5.33 20.49
N LEU A 81 -8.24 6.09 19.40
CA LEU A 81 -9.39 6.93 19.06
C LEU A 81 -10.48 6.15 18.30
N GLY A 82 -10.13 5.02 17.70
CA GLY A 82 -11.01 4.26 16.82
C GLY A 82 -11.34 5.01 15.52
N ILE A 83 -10.44 5.91 15.09
CA ILE A 83 -10.60 6.72 13.88
C ILE A 83 -9.40 6.49 12.97
N GLY A 84 -9.67 6.28 11.68
CA GLY A 84 -8.64 6.07 10.67
C GLY A 84 -9.25 5.95 9.28
N MET A 85 -8.37 5.83 8.29
CA MET A 85 -8.75 5.54 6.91
C MET A 85 -9.33 4.13 6.84
N ARG A 86 -10.45 3.99 6.14
CA ARG A 86 -11.12 2.71 5.98
C ARG A 86 -10.71 2.07 4.65
N ASN A 87 -10.04 0.93 4.74
CA ASN A 87 -9.67 0.10 3.62
C ASN A 87 -10.65 -1.08 3.50
N ASP A 88 -11.51 -1.04 2.48
CA ASP A 88 -12.45 -2.12 2.20
C ASP A 88 -11.90 -3.05 1.14
N THR A 89 -11.85 -4.34 1.41
CA THR A 89 -11.40 -5.37 0.47
C THR A 89 -12.47 -6.43 0.26
N ALA A 90 -12.62 -6.86 -0.99
CA ALA A 90 -13.51 -7.94 -1.35
C ALA A 90 -13.04 -8.62 -2.64
N ARG A 91 -13.48 -9.86 -2.85
CA ARG A 91 -13.24 -10.54 -4.12
C ARG A 91 -13.98 -9.81 -5.25
N SER A 92 -13.22 -9.38 -6.26
CA SER A 92 -13.74 -8.75 -7.47
C SER A 92 -13.82 -9.78 -8.61
N LYS A 93 -14.65 -9.47 -9.62
CA LYS A 93 -14.63 -10.18 -10.91
C LYS A 93 -13.42 -9.78 -11.78
N TYR A 94 -12.77 -8.66 -11.43
CA TYR A 94 -11.54 -8.19 -12.04
C TYR A 94 -10.36 -8.56 -11.14
N TYR A 95 -9.34 -9.20 -11.71
CA TYR A 95 -8.14 -9.59 -10.99
C TYR A 95 -6.95 -9.61 -11.95
N ILE A 96 -5.75 -9.57 -11.38
CA ILE A 96 -4.49 -9.67 -12.11
C ILE A 96 -3.85 -11.01 -11.73
N ASP A 97 -3.52 -11.85 -12.70
CA ASP A 97 -2.69 -13.04 -12.47
C ASP A 97 -1.20 -12.69 -12.67
N SER A 98 -0.54 -12.29 -11.58
CA SER A 98 0.87 -11.92 -11.56
C SER A 98 1.82 -13.07 -11.91
N SER A 99 1.36 -14.33 -11.93
CA SER A 99 2.18 -15.48 -12.31
C SER A 99 2.37 -15.62 -13.83
N THR A 100 1.59 -14.91 -14.64
CA THR A 100 1.57 -15.09 -16.10
C THR A 100 2.51 -14.15 -16.86
N ARG A 101 2.68 -12.92 -16.36
CA ARG A 101 3.49 -11.89 -17.00
C ARG A 101 4.23 -11.09 -15.94
N TYR A 102 5.52 -11.32 -15.85
CA TYR A 102 6.41 -10.63 -14.93
C TYR A 102 7.75 -10.33 -15.62
N GLN A 103 8.50 -9.39 -15.05
CA GLN A 103 9.87 -9.10 -15.43
C GLN A 103 10.74 -9.27 -14.19
N ILE A 104 11.81 -10.07 -14.30
CA ILE A 104 12.83 -10.13 -13.24
C ILE A 104 13.68 -8.87 -13.38
N ILE A 105 13.76 -8.07 -12.32
CA ILE A 105 14.45 -6.78 -12.34
C ILE A 105 15.73 -6.76 -11.50
N ALA A 106 15.86 -7.67 -10.54
CA ALA A 106 17.02 -7.79 -9.65
C ALA A 106 17.23 -9.25 -9.24
N ALA A 107 18.50 -9.67 -9.19
CA ALA A 107 18.95 -10.97 -8.68
C ALA A 107 20.47 -10.93 -8.45
N GLU A 108 20.94 -10.02 -7.59
CA GLU A 108 22.36 -9.71 -7.39
C GLU A 108 23.18 -10.94 -6.99
N TYR A 109 22.56 -11.88 -6.26
CA TYR A 109 23.17 -13.13 -5.82
C TYR A 109 23.59 -14.06 -6.96
N LEU A 110 23.04 -13.89 -8.18
CA LEU A 110 23.44 -14.66 -9.36
C LEU A 110 24.72 -14.12 -10.03
N GLY A 111 25.18 -12.94 -9.61
CA GLY A 111 26.35 -12.27 -10.17
C GLY A 111 26.01 -11.15 -11.15
N VAL A 112 27.01 -10.30 -11.39
CA VAL A 112 26.87 -9.08 -12.21
C VAL A 112 26.49 -9.42 -13.65
N GLY A 113 25.47 -8.75 -14.17
CA GLY A 113 25.05 -8.85 -15.57
C GLY A 113 24.11 -10.02 -15.90
N VAL A 114 23.75 -10.86 -14.93
CA VAL A 114 22.76 -11.95 -15.14
C VAL A 114 21.35 -11.40 -15.35
N VAL A 115 20.97 -10.38 -14.57
CA VAL A 115 19.71 -9.65 -14.74
C VAL A 115 20.04 -8.22 -15.14
N THR A 116 19.40 -7.75 -16.20
CA THR A 116 19.47 -6.36 -16.63
C THR A 116 18.32 -5.60 -15.97
N GLU A 117 18.67 -4.71 -15.04
CA GLU A 117 17.72 -3.78 -14.44
C GLU A 117 17.10 -2.90 -15.54
N PRO A 118 15.76 -2.80 -15.64
CA PRO A 118 15.14 -1.95 -16.65
C PRO A 118 15.28 -0.46 -16.34
N ASP A 119 15.45 0.35 -17.40
CA ASP A 119 15.68 1.81 -17.31
C ASP A 119 14.56 2.56 -16.58
N TRP A 120 13.32 2.08 -16.64
CA TRP A 120 12.18 2.72 -15.98
C TRP A 120 12.31 2.75 -14.45
N LEU A 121 13.13 1.88 -13.84
CA LEU A 121 13.45 1.93 -12.42
C LEU A 121 14.31 3.14 -12.03
N GLN A 122 14.96 3.80 -12.99
CA GLN A 122 15.72 5.04 -12.74
C GLN A 122 14.85 6.29 -12.87
N TYR A 123 13.59 6.15 -13.25
CA TYR A 123 12.70 7.29 -13.38
C TYR A 123 12.30 7.79 -11.99
N MET A 124 12.76 8.99 -11.64
CA MET A 124 12.53 9.64 -10.34
C MET A 124 11.72 10.93 -10.53
N ARG A 125 10.61 10.86 -11.27
CA ARG A 125 9.65 11.98 -11.41
C ARG A 125 8.20 11.50 -11.26
N GLU A 126 7.27 12.42 -11.11
CA GLU A 126 5.83 12.09 -11.09
C GLU A 126 5.42 11.26 -12.30
N TRP A 127 4.53 10.31 -12.07
CA TRP A 127 3.97 9.44 -13.10
C TRP A 127 2.56 9.91 -13.44
N GLY A 128 2.22 9.91 -14.74
CA GLY A 128 0.87 10.23 -15.20
C GLY A 128 0.55 11.75 -15.23
N PRO A 129 -0.73 12.13 -15.37
CA PRO A 129 -1.14 13.52 -15.43
C PRO A 129 -1.00 14.25 -14.09
N THR A 130 -0.61 15.52 -14.12
CA THR A 130 -0.69 16.39 -12.94
C THR A 130 -2.14 16.82 -12.70
N ILE A 131 -2.65 16.54 -11.51
CA ILE A 131 -3.94 17.02 -11.02
C ILE A 131 -3.66 18.16 -10.02
N VAL A 132 -4.52 19.16 -10.01
CA VAL A 132 -4.46 20.26 -9.05
C VAL A 132 -5.86 20.45 -8.51
N ASP A 133 -6.16 19.81 -7.38
CA ASP A 133 -7.41 20.03 -6.65
C ASP A 133 -7.18 20.87 -5.38
N ASP A 134 -8.24 21.53 -4.92
CA ASP A 134 -8.20 22.34 -3.69
C ASP A 134 -8.41 21.45 -2.46
N VAL A 135 -7.40 20.63 -2.15
CA VAL A 135 -7.40 19.69 -1.00
C VAL A 135 -7.70 20.41 0.32
N ARG A 136 -7.29 21.67 0.46
CA ARG A 136 -7.49 22.45 1.69
C ARG A 136 -8.97 22.70 1.98
N SER A 137 -9.76 23.09 0.98
CA SER A 137 -11.19 23.34 1.22
C SER A 137 -11.97 22.06 1.51
N GLU A 138 -11.56 20.92 0.94
CA GLU A 138 -12.13 19.62 1.27
C GLU A 138 -11.75 19.17 2.69
N LEU A 139 -10.50 19.36 3.10
CA LEU A 139 -10.07 19.10 4.49
C LEU A 139 -10.83 19.93 5.52
N ASP A 140 -11.01 21.23 5.25
CA ASP A 140 -11.76 22.11 6.15
C ASP A 140 -13.22 21.65 6.32
N LYS A 141 -13.85 21.17 5.25
CA LYS A 141 -15.19 20.57 5.33
C LYS A 141 -15.19 19.36 6.24
N ILE A 142 -14.24 18.43 6.12
CA ILE A 142 -14.18 17.25 6.99
C ILE A 142 -13.92 17.66 8.45
N ILE A 143 -12.96 18.56 8.69
CA ILE A 143 -12.63 19.05 10.03
C ILE A 143 -13.86 19.69 10.70
N SER A 144 -14.70 20.36 9.92
CA SER A 144 -15.94 20.98 10.40
C SER A 144 -16.98 19.98 10.93
N HIS A 145 -16.85 18.68 10.66
CA HIS A 145 -17.72 17.63 11.20
C HIS A 145 -17.22 17.07 12.54
N PHE A 146 -15.96 17.31 12.93
CA PHE A 146 -15.43 16.79 14.19
C PHE A 146 -15.92 17.58 15.41
N PRO A 147 -16.05 16.95 16.59
CA PRO A 147 -16.22 17.65 17.85
C PRO A 147 -15.15 18.72 18.07
N ILE A 148 -15.53 19.85 18.65
CA ILE A 148 -14.68 21.04 18.81
C ILE A 148 -13.33 20.71 19.48
N PHE A 149 -13.30 19.82 20.46
CA PHE A 149 -12.08 19.43 21.17
C PHE A 149 -11.07 18.64 20.31
N LEU A 150 -11.52 17.95 19.25
CA LEU A 150 -10.63 17.25 18.29
C LEU A 150 -10.05 18.22 17.25
N ARG A 151 -10.73 19.34 16.96
CA ARG A 151 -10.28 20.32 15.95
C ARG A 151 -9.04 21.10 16.37
N PHE A 152 -8.76 21.21 17.66
CA PHE A 152 -7.67 22.04 18.19
C PHE A 152 -6.37 21.27 18.47
N SER A 153 -6.35 19.96 18.22
CA SER A 153 -5.21 19.11 18.49
C SER A 153 -4.45 18.82 17.20
N ALA A 154 -3.23 19.34 17.09
CA ALA A 154 -2.34 19.06 15.96
C ALA A 154 -1.99 17.57 15.89
N GLU A 155 -1.74 16.92 17.02
CA GLU A 155 -1.50 15.47 17.11
C GLU A 155 -2.69 14.68 16.57
N THR A 156 -3.92 15.08 16.91
CA THR A 156 -5.13 14.44 16.40
C THR A 156 -5.29 14.67 14.90
N LEU A 157 -4.95 15.85 14.37
CA LEU A 157 -4.99 16.09 12.93
C LEU A 157 -3.97 15.22 12.19
N PHE A 158 -2.73 15.10 12.68
CA PHE A 158 -1.73 14.19 12.07
C PHE A 158 -2.12 12.70 12.18
N GLU A 159 -2.74 12.28 13.29
CA GLU A 159 -3.25 10.90 13.44
C GLU A 159 -4.45 10.60 12.53
N LEU A 160 -5.29 11.60 12.27
CA LEU A 160 -6.49 11.46 11.42
C LEU A 160 -6.17 11.55 9.93
N PHE A 161 -5.16 12.34 9.60
CA PHE A 161 -4.79 12.72 8.25
C PHE A 161 -3.29 12.51 8.10
N PRO A 162 -2.85 11.30 7.70
CA PRO A 162 -1.45 11.02 7.46
C PRO A 162 -0.91 11.91 6.33
N THR A 163 0.40 12.13 6.30
CA THR A 163 1.08 13.01 5.34
C THR A 163 0.72 12.74 3.88
N GLU A 164 0.49 11.47 3.58
CA GLU A 164 0.12 10.89 2.30
C GLU A 164 -1.17 11.49 1.72
N ILE A 165 -2.07 12.02 2.57
CA ILE A 165 -3.34 12.58 2.10
C ILE A 165 -3.27 14.07 1.74
N TYR A 166 -2.14 14.74 2.02
CA TYR A 166 -1.95 16.16 1.73
C TYR A 166 -1.26 16.42 0.38
N GLY A 167 -0.80 15.37 -0.31
CA GLY A 167 -0.18 15.45 -1.64
C GLY A 167 -0.97 14.63 -2.66
N GLU A 168 -1.17 15.20 -3.86
CA GLU A 168 -1.73 14.49 -5.02
C GLU A 168 -0.63 13.84 -5.89
N GLU A 169 0.62 14.12 -5.56
CA GLU A 169 1.80 13.55 -6.21
C GLU A 169 2.14 12.22 -5.52
N GLY A 170 1.99 11.12 -6.26
CA GLY A 170 2.49 9.81 -5.83
C GLY A 170 4.04 9.79 -5.79
N LEU A 171 4.61 8.75 -5.20
CA LEU A 171 6.07 8.60 -5.18
C LEU A 171 6.65 8.54 -6.60
N THR A 172 7.78 9.21 -6.79
CA THR A 172 8.36 9.47 -8.11
C THR A 172 8.97 8.23 -8.77
N GLY A 173 9.30 7.19 -8.01
CA GLY A 173 9.77 5.92 -8.54
C GLY A 173 9.85 4.82 -7.47
N PRO A 174 9.93 3.54 -7.86
CA PRO A 174 10.00 2.42 -6.91
C PRO A 174 11.19 2.51 -5.97
N LYS A 175 12.29 3.13 -6.42
CA LYS A 175 13.53 3.26 -5.63
C LYS A 175 13.44 4.32 -4.51
N GLU A 176 12.43 5.17 -4.54
CA GLU A 176 12.15 6.16 -3.48
C GLU A 176 11.22 5.60 -2.40
N LYS A 177 10.66 4.39 -2.61
CA LYS A 177 9.95 3.68 -1.54
C LYS A 177 10.94 3.15 -0.51
N ASP A 178 10.49 3.13 0.74
CA ASP A 178 11.25 2.53 1.85
C ASP A 178 11.64 1.09 1.50
N ASN A 179 12.89 0.75 1.77
CA ASN A 179 13.46 -0.55 1.43
C ASN A 179 14.07 -1.21 2.67
N TRP A 180 14.22 -2.53 2.60
CA TRP A 180 14.75 -3.28 3.73
C TRP A 180 16.24 -3.51 3.51
N ILE A 181 17.02 -3.37 4.58
CA ILE A 181 18.42 -3.76 4.60
C ILE A 181 18.50 -5.18 5.17
N GLY A 182 18.93 -6.13 4.34
CA GLY A 182 19.03 -7.53 4.73
C GLY A 182 17.76 -8.33 4.42
N ASP A 183 17.49 -9.36 5.21
CA ASP A 183 16.51 -10.38 4.84
C ASP A 183 15.05 -9.98 5.13
N GLU A 184 14.78 -9.07 6.07
CA GLU A 184 13.43 -8.75 6.56
C GLU A 184 13.28 -7.30 7.03
N ARG A 185 12.04 -6.76 6.97
CA ARG A 185 11.64 -5.52 7.66
C ARG A 185 11.55 -5.81 9.15
N SER A 186 12.34 -5.09 9.96
CA SER A 186 12.30 -5.11 11.43
C SER A 186 11.31 -4.10 11.99
#